data_AF-A0A821P953-F1
#
_entry.id   AF-A0A821P953-F1
#
_cell.length_a   1.000
_cell.length_b   1.000
_cell.length_c   1.000
_cell.angle_alpha   90.00
_cell.angle_beta   90.00
_cell.angle_gamma   90.00
#
_symmetry.space_group_name_H-M   'P 1'
#
loop_
_entity.id
_entity.type
_entity.pdbx_description
1 polymer ?
#
loop_
_entity_poly.entity_id
_entity_poly.type
_entity_poly.pdbx_seq_one_letter_code
_entity_poly.pdbx_strand_id
1 'polypeptide(L)'
;MEENFLCALESYNSGFIGYTFVPTIDADFIPYDPEQIVSKRDFKRCSISLAVNKDEGTYFNVYIPYENMSIYSWSYVDYKTFQHAIKQIC
;
A
#
# COMPACT_ATOMS: atom_id res chain seq x y z
N MET A 1 -13.61 5.99 19.60
CA MET A 1 -13.99 6.27 18.19
C MET A 1 -13.01 7.27 17.55
N GLU A 2 -11.77 7.35 18.02
CA GLU A 2 -10.70 8.22 17.48
C GLU A 2 -9.50 7.42 16.92
N GLU A 3 -9.36 6.14 17.29
CA GLU A 3 -8.17 5.33 16.93
C GLU A 3 -8.11 4.93 15.45
N ASN A 4 -9.25 4.93 14.73
CA ASN A 4 -9.27 4.55 13.31
C ASN A 4 -8.75 5.66 12.38
N PHE A 5 -8.70 6.91 12.83
CA PHE A 5 -8.18 8.02 12.02
C PHE A 5 -6.66 8.01 11.92
N LEU A 6 -5.98 7.50 12.95
CA LEU A 6 -4.52 7.41 12.98
C LEU A 6 -3.98 6.30 12.05
N CYS A 7 -4.68 5.16 11.98
CA CYS A 7 -4.28 4.02 11.13
C CYS A 7 -4.26 4.37 9.62
N ALA A 8 -5.18 5.25 9.17
CA ALA A 8 -5.23 5.70 7.78
C ALA A 8 -4.08 6.66 7.42
N LEU A 9 -3.63 7.51 8.36
CA LEU A 9 -2.50 8.42 8.15
C LEU A 9 -1.15 7.68 8.18
N GLU A 10 -1.03 6.65 9.02
CA GLU A 10 0.17 5.82 9.08
C GLU A 10 0.36 5.00 7.80
N SER A 11 -0.71 4.47 7.20
CA SER A 11 -0.61 3.61 6.01
C SER A 11 -0.08 4.34 4.75
N TYR A 12 -0.40 5.64 4.57
CA TYR A 12 0.04 6.40 3.40
C TYR A 12 1.46 6.96 3.47
N ASN A 13 2.02 7.13 4.67
CA ASN A 13 3.36 7.69 4.89
C ASN A 13 4.41 6.69 5.41
N SER A 14 4.05 5.43 5.72
CA SER A 14 4.98 4.47 6.35
C SER A 14 5.31 3.21 5.53
N GLY A 15 4.77 3.09 4.31
CA GLY A 15 5.10 1.99 3.40
C GLY A 15 6.42 2.21 2.65
N PHE A 16 7.01 1.13 2.15
CA PHE A 16 8.18 1.16 1.25
C PHE A 16 7.97 2.03 0.00
N ILE A 17 6.71 2.22 -0.40
CA ILE A 17 6.29 3.09 -1.50
C ILE A 17 5.24 4.06 -0.94
N GLY A 18 5.69 5.21 -0.45
CA GLY A 18 4.83 6.31 0.01
C GLY A 18 4.99 7.54 -0.87
N TYR A 19 3.87 8.19 -1.21
CA TYR A 19 3.87 9.43 -1.99
C TYR A 19 3.17 10.54 -1.20
N THR A 20 3.73 11.76 -1.25
CA THR A 20 3.21 12.91 -0.50
C THR A 20 1.82 13.36 -0.97
N PHE A 21 1.52 13.17 -2.25
CA PHE A 21 0.26 13.58 -2.86
C PHE A 21 -0.42 12.36 -3.48
N VAL A 22 -1.51 11.92 -2.85
CA VAL A 22 -2.30 10.74 -3.22
C VAL A 22 -3.79 11.06 -3.11
N PRO A 23 -4.66 10.29 -3.79
CA PRO A 23 -6.10 10.44 -3.59
C PRO A 23 -6.48 10.30 -2.11
N THR A 24 -7.35 11.19 -1.64
CA THR A 24 -7.81 11.24 -0.24
C THR A 24 -9.34 11.16 -0.22
N ILE A 25 -9.90 10.63 0.86
CA ILE A 25 -11.36 10.64 1.09
C ILE A 25 -11.80 12.10 1.32
N ASP A 26 -12.48 12.69 0.35
CA ASP A 26 -12.90 14.09 0.35
C ASP A 26 -14.41 14.27 0.53
N ALA A 27 -15.15 13.16 0.65
CA ALA A 27 -16.61 13.11 0.76
C ALA A 27 -17.36 13.65 -0.49
N ASP A 28 -16.68 13.88 -1.61
CA ASP A 28 -17.27 14.35 -2.88
C ASP A 28 -16.83 13.43 -4.05
N PHE A 29 -15.56 13.44 -4.42
CA PHE A 29 -15.03 12.56 -5.47
C PHE A 29 -14.77 11.14 -4.97
N ILE A 30 -14.08 10.99 -3.83
CA ILE A 30 -13.92 9.72 -3.11
C ILE A 30 -14.75 9.84 -1.83
N PRO A 31 -15.99 9.32 -1.84
CA PRO A 31 -16.95 9.64 -0.79
C PRO A 31 -16.60 8.99 0.56
N TYR A 32 -15.95 7.82 0.53
CA TYR A 32 -15.53 7.05 1.70
C TYR A 32 -14.51 5.98 1.28
N ASP A 33 -14.10 5.15 2.24
CA ASP A 33 -13.05 4.15 2.05
C ASP A 33 -13.32 3.20 0.85
N PRO A 34 -12.33 2.95 -0.04
CA PRO A 34 -12.51 2.07 -1.21
C PRO A 34 -12.98 0.64 -0.87
N GLU A 35 -12.56 0.05 0.25
CA GLU A 35 -13.03 -1.28 0.66
C GLU A 35 -14.52 -1.26 1.01
N GLN A 36 -14.99 -0.16 1.60
CA GLN A 36 -16.41 0.06 1.83
C GLN A 36 -17.18 0.26 0.51
N ILE A 37 -16.60 0.94 -0.48
CA ILE A 37 -17.20 1.12 -1.81
C ILE A 37 -17.41 -0.24 -2.49
N VAL A 38 -16.39 -1.11 -2.45
CA VAL A 38 -16.45 -2.44 -3.04
C VAL A 38 -17.44 -3.34 -2.29
N SER A 39 -17.40 -3.38 -0.97
CA SER A 39 -18.29 -4.23 -0.15
C SER A 39 -19.76 -3.85 -0.27
N LYS A 40 -20.08 -2.56 -0.39
CA LYS A 40 -21.44 -2.05 -0.63
C LYS A 40 -21.89 -2.17 -2.09
N ARG A 41 -20.99 -2.54 -3.00
CA ARG A 41 -21.20 -2.52 -4.46
C ARG A 41 -21.58 -1.13 -4.99
N ASP A 42 -21.06 -0.08 -4.35
CA ASP A 42 -21.35 1.32 -4.68
C ASP A 42 -20.40 1.84 -5.78
N PHE A 43 -20.38 1.15 -6.91
CA PHE A 43 -19.55 1.50 -8.04
C PHE A 43 -20.28 1.24 -9.35
N LYS A 44 -19.84 1.91 -10.41
CA LYS A 44 -20.41 1.74 -11.75
C LYS A 44 -20.25 0.29 -12.22
N ARG A 45 -21.37 -0.37 -12.51
CA ARG A 45 -21.37 -1.71 -13.12
C ARG A 45 -20.96 -1.62 -14.58
N CYS A 46 -19.73 -2.03 -14.89
CA CYS A 46 -19.19 -2.07 -16.23
C CYS A 46 -18.17 -3.21 -16.38
N SER A 47 -17.94 -3.66 -17.60
CA SER A 47 -16.91 -4.64 -17.89
C SER A 47 -15.53 -4.01 -17.72
N ILE A 48 -14.68 -4.63 -16.91
CA ILE A 48 -13.29 -4.23 -16.70
C ILE A 48 -12.36 -5.39 -17.06
N SER A 49 -11.18 -5.08 -17.57
CA SER A 49 -10.08 -6.04 -17.77
C SER A 49 -8.88 -5.52 -16.99
N LEU A 50 -8.41 -6.33 -16.03
CA LEU A 50 -7.30 -6.00 -15.14
C LEU A 50 -6.22 -7.08 -15.29
N ALA A 51 -4.95 -6.68 -15.17
CA ALA A 51 -3.81 -7.57 -15.19
C ALA A 51 -2.68 -6.96 -14.34
N VAL A 52 -1.73 -7.80 -13.95
CA VAL A 52 -0.52 -7.44 -13.20
C VAL A 52 0.71 -7.90 -13.96
N ASN A 53 1.83 -7.22 -13.74
CA ASN A 53 3.11 -7.67 -14.30
C ASN A 53 3.75 -8.71 -13.38
N LYS A 54 4.61 -9.58 -13.93
CA LYS A 54 5.30 -10.62 -13.15
C LYS A 54 6.14 -10.03 -12.01
N ASP A 55 6.79 -8.89 -12.27
CA ASP A 55 7.84 -8.32 -11.42
C ASP A 55 7.60 -6.83 -11.10
N GLU A 56 6.40 -6.46 -10.62
CA GLU A 56 5.98 -5.06 -10.35
C GLU A 56 6.90 -4.30 -9.39
N GLY A 57 7.47 -5.01 -8.41
CA GLY A 57 8.31 -4.42 -7.36
C GLY A 57 9.72 -4.03 -7.81
N THR A 58 10.22 -4.55 -8.93
CA THR A 58 11.65 -4.43 -9.30
C THR A 58 12.06 -2.98 -9.50
N TYR A 59 11.21 -2.18 -10.13
CA TYR A 59 11.47 -0.75 -10.31
C TYR A 59 11.61 -0.03 -8.97
N PHE A 60 10.69 -0.28 -8.04
CA PHE A 60 10.68 0.38 -6.74
C PHE A 60 11.88 -0.05 -5.89
N ASN A 61 12.29 -1.31 -5.97
CA ASN A 61 13.50 -1.81 -5.30
C ASN A 61 14.80 -1.16 -5.79
N VAL A 62 14.88 -0.80 -7.08
CA VAL A 62 16.08 -0.17 -7.64
C VAL A 62 16.13 1.33 -7.35
N TYR A 63 14.99 2.02 -7.42
CA TYR A 63 14.98 3.49 -7.50
C TYR A 63 14.40 4.21 -6.28
N ILE A 64 13.56 3.58 -5.46
CA ILE A 64 12.99 4.22 -4.26
C ILE A 64 13.90 4.20 -3.03
N PRO A 65 14.71 3.16 -2.73
CA PRO A 65 15.56 3.20 -1.55
C PRO A 65 16.68 4.23 -1.72
N TYR A 66 16.44 5.45 -1.27
CA TYR A 66 17.49 6.37 -0.88
C TYR A 66 18.16 5.76 0.36
N GLU A 67 19.36 5.22 0.15
CA GLU A 67 20.27 4.68 1.16
C GLU A 67 19.84 3.40 1.90
N ASN A 68 18.56 3.04 2.01
CA ASN A 68 18.05 1.95 2.88
C ASN A 68 18.09 0.51 2.30
N MET A 69 18.81 0.30 1.20
CA MET A 69 19.11 -1.04 0.65
C MET A 69 20.62 -1.27 0.42
N SER A 70 21.48 -0.47 1.04
CA SER A 70 22.90 -0.83 1.13
C SER A 70 23.11 -1.90 2.22
N ILE A 71 24.18 -2.70 2.11
CA ILE A 71 24.58 -3.61 3.20
C ILE A 71 24.93 -2.88 4.51
N TYR A 72 25.06 -1.55 4.45
CA TYR A 72 25.42 -0.68 5.56
C TYR A 72 24.22 0.09 6.14
N SER A 73 23.03 -0.03 5.55
CA SER A 73 21.83 0.69 5.94
C SER A 73 20.79 -0.22 6.57
N TRP A 74 19.96 0.36 7.44
CA TRP A 74 18.79 -0.33 7.98
C TRP A 74 17.80 -0.68 6.88
N SER A 75 17.52 -1.97 6.73
CA SER A 75 16.50 -2.49 5.83
C SER A 75 15.12 -2.25 6.44
N TYR A 76 14.15 -1.78 5.66
CA TYR A 76 12.75 -1.65 6.13
C TYR A 76 12.12 -2.99 6.53
N VAL A 77 12.64 -4.09 6.00
CA VAL A 77 12.20 -5.46 6.32
C VAL A 77 13.44 -6.29 6.61
N ASP A 78 13.57 -6.80 7.84
CA ASP A 78 14.63 -7.76 8.16
C ASP A 78 14.23 -9.19 7.75
N TYR A 79 15.22 -10.07 7.66
CA TYR A 79 15.01 -11.45 7.24
C TYR A 79 13.99 -12.19 8.13
N LYS A 80 13.96 -11.89 9.43
CA LYS A 80 13.02 -12.52 10.37
C LYS A 80 11.57 -12.09 10.09
N THR A 81 11.34 -10.81 9.86
CA THR A 81 10.04 -10.24 9.52
C THR A 81 9.54 -10.81 8.20
N PHE A 82 10.41 -10.89 7.19
CA PHE A 82 10.07 -11.50 5.90
C PHE A 82 9.68 -12.99 6.04
N GLN A 83 10.46 -13.78 6.79
CA GLN A 83 10.17 -15.19 7.03
C GLN A 83 8.86 -15.39 7.81
N HIS A 84 8.56 -14.49 8.74
CA HIS A 84 7.29 -14.51 9.46
C HIS A 84 6.11 -14.23 8.54
N ALA A 85 6.21 -13.22 7.68
CA ALA A 85 5.18 -12.86 6.71
C ALA A 85 4.89 -14.00 5.72
N ILE A 86 5.92 -14.64 5.16
CA ILE A 86 5.74 -15.78 4.24
C ILE A 86 4.97 -16.93 4.91
N LYS A 87 5.28 -17.25 6.17
CA LYS A 87 4.61 -18.32 6.93
C LYS A 87 3.15 -18.03 7.27
N GLN A 88 2.70 -16.78 7.12
CA GLN A 88 1.29 -16.43 7.32
C GLN A 88 0.49 -16.49 6.01
N ILE A 89 1.18 -16.45 4.87
CA ILE A 89 0.57 -16.51 3.53
C ILE A 89 0.48 -17.95 3.02
N CYS A 90 1.37 -18.84 3.47
CA CYS A 90 1.34 -20.29 3.21
C CYS A 90 0.72 -21.07 4.37
#